data_AF-N6UIJ4-F1
#
_entry.id   AF-N6UIJ4-F1
#
_cell.length_a   1.000
_cell.length_b   1.000
_cell.length_c   1.000
_cell.angle_alpha   90.00
_cell.angle_beta   90.00
_cell.angle_gamma   90.00
#
_symmetry.space_group_name_H-M   'P 1'
#
loop_
_entity.id
_entity.type
_entity.pdbx_description
1 polymer ?
#
loop_
_entity_poly.entity_id
_entity_poly.type
_entity_poly.pdbx_seq_one_letter_code
_entity_poly.pdbx_strand_id
1 'polypeptide(L)'
;MAVNYNEEIRLDIGISWQAEVQYSTYMKELITALKSSLSSADTLKTESAKKWEFVQEKLIHLQNLQMDLSLLKQTLFKDSSHFRKTQMDFATNLEDIRTTFNQQIASFENMWHQQTTVIQEAIRNISDVRQAIDEQKAKYAEASQKIEIMERDFGKVQQELNQMKILLYINGLNKWKGRYALACIHVHKGKYDPLLTWPCIIEGQISLRDLTETSQKKNFIKCIKTKRSSGDEDEDEPQESSPTYIFMPHSVMLKANYTKNDRLFLDVNISENQTRHETSL
;
A
#
# COMPACT_ATOMS: atom_id res chain seq x y z
N MET A 1 -181.28 -3.66 -7.35
CA MET A 1 -180.71 -2.41 -7.87
C MET A 1 -179.27 -2.69 -8.28
N ALA A 2 -178.92 -2.37 -9.53
CA ALA A 2 -177.70 -2.76 -10.22
C ALA A 2 -176.63 -1.66 -10.16
N VAL A 3 -175.33 -2.02 -10.11
CA VAL A 3 -174.20 -1.17 -10.58
C VAL A 3 -173.07 -2.04 -11.16
N ASN A 4 -173.01 -2.03 -12.49
CA ASN A 4 -171.88 -1.87 -13.44
C ASN A 4 -170.42 -2.23 -13.06
N TYR A 5 -169.82 -3.18 -13.78
CA TYR A 5 -168.44 -3.71 -13.65
C TYR A 5 -167.49 -3.38 -14.83
N ASN A 6 -167.86 -2.48 -15.76
CA ASN A 6 -167.22 -2.40 -17.08
C ASN A 6 -166.22 -1.24 -17.32
N GLU A 7 -165.86 -0.43 -16.31
CA GLU A 7 -164.87 0.66 -16.45
C GLU A 7 -163.49 0.37 -15.84
N GLU A 8 -163.32 -0.72 -15.10
CA GLU A 8 -162.07 -1.04 -14.38
C GLU A 8 -160.98 -1.69 -15.27
N ILE A 9 -161.35 -2.33 -16.39
CA ILE A 9 -160.41 -3.16 -17.19
C ILE A 9 -159.60 -2.33 -18.21
N ARG A 10 -160.04 -1.12 -18.58
CA ARG A 10 -159.36 -0.30 -19.62
C ARG A 10 -158.26 0.63 -19.08
N LEU A 11 -158.28 0.98 -17.79
CA LEU A 11 -157.22 1.76 -17.14
C LEU A 11 -156.03 0.88 -16.72
N ASP A 12 -156.27 -0.40 -16.42
CA ASP A 12 -155.24 -1.32 -15.92
C ASP A 12 -154.21 -1.73 -17.00
N ILE A 13 -154.64 -1.86 -18.27
CA ILE A 13 -153.77 -2.30 -19.37
C ILE A 13 -152.83 -1.16 -19.86
N GLY A 14 -153.27 0.10 -19.79
CA GLY A 14 -152.47 1.27 -20.17
C GLY A 14 -151.40 1.65 -19.13
N ILE A 15 -151.73 1.48 -17.84
CA ILE A 15 -150.79 1.67 -16.72
C ILE A 15 -149.74 0.55 -16.72
N SER A 16 -150.13 -0.69 -17.06
CA SER A 16 -149.22 -1.84 -17.20
C SER A 16 -148.15 -1.63 -18.28
N TRP A 17 -148.50 -1.13 -19.48
CA TRP A 17 -147.53 -0.87 -20.55
C TRP A 17 -146.58 0.30 -20.25
N GLN A 18 -147.07 1.38 -19.63
CA GLN A 18 -146.22 2.51 -19.24
C GLN A 18 -145.25 2.13 -18.10
N ALA A 19 -145.70 1.31 -17.14
CA ALA A 19 -144.85 0.76 -16.10
C ALA A 19 -143.77 -0.18 -16.67
N GLU A 20 -144.11 -0.99 -17.68
CA GLU A 20 -143.16 -1.91 -18.32
C GLU A 20 -142.12 -1.17 -19.19
N VAL A 21 -142.50 -0.09 -19.88
CA VAL A 21 -141.57 0.78 -20.61
C VAL A 21 -140.66 1.56 -19.67
N GLN A 22 -141.19 2.11 -18.56
CA GLN A 22 -140.37 2.75 -17.52
C GLN A 22 -139.41 1.75 -16.87
N TYR A 23 -139.89 0.54 -16.55
CA TYR A 23 -139.07 -0.52 -15.97
C TYR A 23 -137.97 -0.98 -16.93
N SER A 24 -138.28 -1.16 -18.23
CA SER A 24 -137.29 -1.47 -19.26
C SER A 24 -136.25 -0.34 -19.42
N THR A 25 -136.67 0.92 -19.35
CA THR A 25 -135.76 2.08 -19.49
C THR A 25 -134.84 2.19 -18.27
N TYR A 26 -135.40 2.07 -17.06
CA TYR A 26 -134.65 2.01 -15.81
C TYR A 26 -133.66 0.83 -15.78
N MET A 27 -134.09 -0.35 -16.23
CA MET A 27 -133.22 -1.53 -16.33
C MET A 27 -132.12 -1.35 -17.38
N LYS A 28 -132.38 -0.68 -18.50
CA LYS A 28 -131.35 -0.32 -19.50
C LYS A 28 -130.35 0.69 -18.95
N GLU A 29 -130.81 1.69 -18.20
CA GLU A 29 -129.94 2.66 -17.52
C GLU A 29 -129.07 1.98 -16.47
N LEU A 30 -129.63 1.08 -15.64
CA LEU A 30 -128.90 0.25 -14.70
C LEU A 30 -127.86 -0.65 -15.38
N ILE A 31 -128.24 -1.33 -16.46
CA ILE A 31 -127.30 -2.16 -17.24
C ILE A 31 -126.20 -1.29 -17.84
N THR A 32 -126.51 -0.08 -18.29
CA THR A 32 -125.51 0.84 -18.85
C THR A 32 -124.57 1.37 -17.77
N ALA A 33 -125.09 1.72 -16.59
CA ALA A 33 -124.30 2.14 -15.43
C ALA A 33 -123.40 1.00 -14.92
N LEU A 34 -123.91 -0.23 -14.85
CA LEU A 34 -123.13 -1.43 -14.49
C LEU A 34 -122.04 -1.72 -15.52
N LYS A 35 -122.32 -1.60 -16.82
CA LYS A 35 -121.30 -1.76 -17.88
C LYS A 35 -120.21 -0.69 -17.79
N SER A 36 -120.59 0.56 -17.52
CA SER A 36 -119.64 1.67 -17.32
C SER A 36 -118.76 1.45 -16.08
N SER A 37 -119.37 1.02 -14.97
CA SER A 37 -118.65 0.68 -13.74
C SER A 37 -117.72 -0.52 -13.94
N LEU A 38 -118.16 -1.56 -14.66
CA LEU A 38 -117.33 -2.73 -15.00
C LEU A 38 -116.15 -2.33 -15.88
N SER A 39 -116.39 -1.52 -16.92
CA SER A 39 -115.32 -0.99 -17.77
C SER A 39 -114.32 -0.14 -16.98
N SER A 40 -114.80 0.63 -16.00
CA SER A 40 -113.96 1.44 -15.11
C SER A 40 -113.18 0.57 -14.11
N ALA A 41 -113.76 -0.55 -13.66
CA ALA A 41 -113.08 -1.53 -12.84
C ALA A 41 -111.98 -2.26 -13.64
N ASP A 42 -112.21 -2.56 -14.91
CA ASP A 42 -111.21 -3.16 -15.80
C ASP A 42 -110.05 -2.19 -16.09
N THR A 43 -110.31 -0.90 -16.29
CA THR A 43 -109.23 0.10 -16.45
C THR A 43 -108.42 0.24 -15.16
N LEU A 44 -109.05 0.29 -13.99
CA LEU A 44 -108.35 0.31 -12.71
C LEU A 44 -107.53 -0.96 -12.45
N LYS A 45 -108.05 -2.13 -12.82
CA LYS A 45 -107.34 -3.41 -12.71
C LYS A 45 -106.09 -3.43 -13.59
N THR A 46 -106.19 -2.96 -14.83
CA THR A 46 -105.04 -2.89 -15.74
C THR A 46 -104.01 -1.84 -15.28
N GLU A 47 -104.45 -0.70 -14.75
CA GLU A 47 -103.56 0.30 -14.16
C GLU A 47 -102.85 -0.23 -12.89
N SER A 48 -103.59 -0.94 -12.04
CA SER A 48 -103.04 -1.61 -10.86
C SER A 48 -102.01 -2.68 -11.24
N ALA A 49 -102.28 -3.48 -12.27
CA ALA A 49 -101.34 -4.48 -12.78
C ALA A 49 -100.04 -3.84 -13.29
N LYS A 50 -100.11 -2.74 -14.05
CA LYS A 50 -98.93 -1.98 -14.50
C LYS A 50 -98.13 -1.41 -13.33
N LYS A 51 -98.79 -0.88 -12.30
CA LYS A 51 -98.13 -0.41 -11.08
C LYS A 51 -97.42 -1.55 -10.35
N TRP A 52 -98.04 -2.73 -10.29
CA TRP A 52 -97.44 -3.91 -9.68
C TRP A 52 -96.20 -4.40 -10.46
N GLU A 53 -96.27 -4.44 -11.79
CA GLU A 53 -95.14 -4.78 -12.65
C GLU A 53 -93.97 -3.81 -12.44
N PHE A 54 -94.25 -2.49 -12.39
CA PHE A 54 -93.24 -1.49 -12.07
C PHE A 54 -92.60 -1.70 -10.69
N VAL A 55 -93.41 -2.03 -9.66
CA VAL A 55 -92.90 -2.34 -8.33
C VAL A 55 -92.01 -3.58 -8.34
N GLN A 56 -92.38 -4.63 -9.09
CA GLN A 56 -91.56 -5.83 -9.25
C GLN A 56 -90.23 -5.53 -9.95
N GLU A 57 -90.24 -4.72 -11.00
CA GLU A 57 -89.03 -4.28 -11.69
C GLU A 57 -88.09 -3.54 -10.73
N LYS A 58 -88.63 -2.60 -9.93
CA LYS A 58 -87.84 -1.88 -8.92
C LYS A 58 -87.31 -2.81 -7.82
N LEU A 59 -88.07 -3.82 -7.42
CA LEU A 59 -87.62 -4.80 -6.44
C LEU A 59 -86.44 -5.61 -6.95
N ILE A 60 -86.47 -6.06 -8.22
CA ILE A 60 -85.34 -6.74 -8.87
C ILE A 60 -84.13 -5.81 -8.92
N HIS A 61 -84.33 -4.54 -9.26
CA HIS A 61 -83.24 -3.57 -9.31
C HIS A 61 -82.59 -3.35 -7.94
N LEU A 62 -83.39 -3.29 -6.87
CA LEU A 62 -82.89 -3.20 -5.49
C LEU A 62 -82.11 -4.45 -5.08
N GLN A 63 -82.55 -5.64 -5.48
CA GLN A 63 -81.82 -6.89 -5.23
C GLN A 63 -80.46 -6.91 -5.93
N ASN A 64 -80.41 -6.47 -7.19
CA ASN A 64 -79.15 -6.35 -7.93
C ASN A 64 -78.20 -5.35 -7.26
N LEU A 65 -78.70 -4.18 -6.86
CA LEU A 65 -77.90 -3.19 -6.13
C LEU A 65 -77.37 -3.73 -4.79
N GLN A 66 -78.17 -4.52 -4.07
CA GLN A 66 -77.72 -5.17 -2.85
C GLN A 66 -76.59 -6.17 -3.10
N MET A 67 -76.68 -6.93 -4.20
CA MET A 67 -75.62 -7.85 -4.61
C MET A 67 -74.33 -7.11 -4.99
N ASP A 68 -74.43 -6.04 -5.77
CA ASP A 68 -73.29 -5.20 -6.16
C ASP A 68 -72.62 -4.57 -4.94
N LEU A 69 -73.40 -4.09 -3.97
CA LEU A 69 -72.89 -3.52 -2.73
C LEU A 69 -72.14 -4.57 -1.89
N SER A 70 -72.63 -5.82 -1.87
CA SER A 70 -71.95 -6.93 -1.21
C SER A 70 -70.61 -7.26 -1.89
N LEU A 71 -70.57 -7.30 -3.21
CA LEU A 71 -69.35 -7.54 -3.97
C LEU A 71 -68.33 -6.42 -3.75
N LEU A 72 -68.78 -5.16 -3.83
CA LEU A 72 -67.93 -3.99 -3.57
C LEU A 72 -67.33 -4.03 -2.16
N LYS A 73 -68.14 -4.37 -1.16
CA LYS A 73 -67.69 -4.52 0.22
C LYS A 73 -66.59 -5.58 0.32
N GLN A 74 -66.77 -6.75 -0.29
CA GLN A 74 -65.78 -7.82 -0.28
C GLN A 74 -64.48 -7.39 -0.96
N THR A 75 -64.56 -6.74 -2.12
CA THR A 75 -63.40 -6.19 -2.83
C THR A 75 -62.66 -5.17 -1.98
N LEU A 76 -63.37 -4.23 -1.35
CA LEU A 76 -62.77 -3.23 -0.46
C LEU A 76 -62.04 -3.87 0.73
N PHE A 77 -62.59 -4.91 1.35
CA PHE A 77 -61.90 -5.64 2.43
C PHE A 77 -60.64 -6.34 1.91
N LYS A 78 -60.72 -6.97 0.75
CA LYS A 78 -59.57 -7.62 0.12
C LYS A 78 -58.49 -6.61 -0.21
N ASP A 79 -58.83 -5.50 -0.85
CA ASP A 79 -57.89 -4.44 -1.20
C ASP A 79 -57.27 -3.79 0.03
N SER A 80 -58.06 -3.55 1.09
CA SER A 80 -57.56 -3.05 2.37
C SER A 80 -56.54 -4.02 3.01
N SER A 81 -56.82 -5.32 2.95
CA SER A 81 -55.88 -6.34 3.46
C SER A 81 -54.59 -6.42 2.65
N HIS A 82 -54.68 -6.32 1.32
CA HIS A 82 -53.52 -6.25 0.43
C HIS A 82 -52.69 -5.00 0.70
N PHE A 83 -53.35 -3.84 0.84
CA PHE A 83 -52.67 -2.58 1.16
C PHE A 83 -51.88 -2.66 2.46
N ARG A 84 -52.50 -3.20 3.53
CA ARG A 84 -51.82 -3.38 4.81
C ARG A 84 -50.60 -4.31 4.71
N LYS A 85 -50.72 -5.39 3.92
CA LYS A 85 -49.61 -6.30 3.66
C LYS A 85 -48.46 -5.60 2.92
N THR A 86 -48.77 -4.90 1.83
CA THR A 86 -47.76 -4.15 1.05
C THR A 86 -47.06 -3.10 1.92
N GLN A 87 -47.79 -2.42 2.80
CA GLN A 87 -47.20 -1.46 3.74
C GLN A 87 -46.23 -2.12 4.72
N MET A 88 -46.59 -3.29 5.25
CA MET A 88 -45.73 -4.06 6.16
C MET A 88 -44.48 -4.61 5.44
N ASP A 89 -44.64 -5.13 4.23
CA ASP A 89 -43.53 -5.61 3.40
C ASP A 89 -42.58 -4.46 3.08
N PHE A 90 -43.11 -3.27 2.75
CA PHE A 90 -42.30 -2.07 2.50
C PHE A 90 -41.52 -1.62 3.74
N ALA A 91 -42.15 -1.62 4.91
CA ALA A 91 -41.49 -1.28 6.16
C ALA A 91 -40.35 -2.27 6.50
N THR A 92 -40.59 -3.56 6.26
CA THR A 92 -39.58 -4.62 6.48
C THR A 92 -38.41 -4.45 5.52
N ASN A 93 -38.68 -4.24 4.22
CA ASN A 93 -37.63 -4.02 3.23
C ASN A 93 -36.78 -2.78 3.53
N LEU A 94 -37.40 -1.70 4.04
CA LEU A 94 -36.65 -0.51 4.46
C LEU A 94 -35.71 -0.79 5.64
N GLU A 95 -36.15 -1.60 6.60
CA GLU A 95 -35.30 -1.99 7.72
C GLU A 95 -34.16 -2.92 7.27
N ASP A 96 -34.43 -3.85 6.35
CA ASP A 96 -33.39 -4.71 5.76
C ASP A 96 -32.35 -3.90 4.98
N ILE A 97 -32.78 -2.88 4.21
CA ILE A 97 -31.87 -1.94 3.53
C ILE A 97 -31.02 -1.20 4.57
N ARG A 98 -31.65 -0.69 5.64
CA ARG A 98 -30.96 0.04 6.69
C ARG A 98 -29.92 -0.81 7.40
N THR A 99 -30.27 -2.04 7.77
CA THR A 99 -29.35 -2.97 8.45
C THR A 99 -28.19 -3.35 7.54
N THR A 100 -28.45 -3.63 6.27
CA THR A 100 -27.41 -3.91 5.26
C THR A 100 -26.45 -2.72 5.11
N PHE A 101 -26.97 -1.50 5.04
CA PHE A 101 -26.14 -0.30 4.93
C PHE A 101 -25.26 -0.09 6.17
N ASN A 102 -25.82 -0.27 7.36
CA ASN A 102 -25.06 -0.18 8.61
C ASN A 102 -23.95 -1.24 8.70
N GLN A 103 -24.23 -2.47 8.26
CA GLN A 103 -23.22 -3.53 8.20
C GLN A 103 -22.10 -3.18 7.21
N GLN A 104 -22.45 -2.62 6.05
CA GLN A 104 -21.45 -2.17 5.07
C GLN A 104 -20.59 -1.02 5.61
N ILE A 105 -21.18 -0.05 6.32
CA ILE A 105 -20.41 1.03 6.97
C ILE A 105 -19.41 0.43 7.97
N ALA A 106 -19.86 -0.44 8.87
CA ALA A 106 -18.98 -1.06 9.86
C ALA A 106 -17.85 -1.89 9.20
N SER A 107 -18.18 -2.59 8.11
CA SER A 107 -17.18 -3.32 7.32
C SER A 107 -16.16 -2.37 6.69
N PHE A 108 -16.60 -1.22 6.15
CA PHE A 108 -15.72 -0.22 5.56
C PHE A 108 -14.82 0.42 6.62
N GLU A 109 -15.36 0.77 7.79
CA GLU A 109 -14.58 1.31 8.91
C GLU A 109 -13.48 0.36 9.35
N ASN A 110 -13.78 -0.94 9.49
CA ASN A 110 -12.78 -1.95 9.81
C ASN A 110 -11.69 -2.06 8.74
N MET A 111 -12.07 -2.08 7.47
CA MET A 111 -11.13 -2.12 6.35
C MET A 111 -10.25 -0.86 6.29
N TRP A 112 -10.85 0.31 6.53
CA TRP A 112 -10.16 1.59 6.58
C TRP A 112 -9.14 1.63 7.72
N HIS A 113 -9.51 1.14 8.90
CA HIS A 113 -8.59 1.03 10.03
C HIS A 113 -7.41 0.09 9.71
N GLN A 114 -7.67 -1.07 9.13
CA GLN A 114 -6.61 -2.00 8.71
C GLN A 114 -5.65 -1.35 7.70
N GLN A 115 -6.17 -0.69 6.66
CA GLN A 115 -5.34 0.03 5.70
C GLN A 115 -4.50 1.13 6.35
N THR A 116 -5.11 1.89 7.26
CA THR A 116 -4.41 2.95 8.00
C THR A 116 -3.23 2.39 8.80
N THR A 117 -3.41 1.26 9.49
CA THR A 117 -2.33 0.61 10.24
C THR A 117 -1.20 0.14 9.31
N VAL A 118 -1.52 -0.50 8.19
CA VAL A 118 -0.50 -0.94 7.21
C VAL A 118 0.29 0.24 6.66
N ILE A 119 -0.38 1.36 6.34
CA ILE A 119 0.29 2.58 5.86
C ILE A 119 1.19 3.18 6.94
N GLN A 120 0.73 3.24 8.20
CA GLN A 120 1.54 3.74 9.31
C GLN A 120 2.79 2.89 9.54
N GLU A 121 2.66 1.57 9.44
CA GLU A 121 3.81 0.66 9.54
C GLU A 121 4.79 0.85 8.39
N ALA A 122 4.30 1.01 7.15
CA ALA A 122 5.14 1.28 6.00
C ALA A 122 5.92 2.61 6.16
N ILE A 123 5.28 3.67 6.65
CA ILE A 123 5.92 4.96 6.93
C ILE A 123 7.04 4.78 7.97
N ARG A 124 6.80 4.01 9.04
CA ARG A 124 7.81 3.71 10.06
C ARG A 124 9.01 2.97 9.45
N ASN A 125 8.76 1.91 8.69
CA ASN A 125 9.81 1.12 8.07
C ASN A 125 10.63 1.96 7.07
N ILE A 126 10.00 2.86 6.31
CA ILE A 126 10.71 3.79 5.42
C ILE A 126 11.62 4.74 6.21
N SER A 127 11.17 5.23 7.37
CA SER A 127 11.97 6.07 8.25
C SER A 127 13.20 5.33 8.77
N ASP A 128 13.03 4.09 9.23
CA ASP A 128 14.13 3.26 9.75
C ASP A 128 15.18 2.97 8.66
N VAL A 129 14.73 2.64 7.44
CA VAL A 129 15.63 2.43 6.29
C VAL A 129 16.38 3.71 5.92
N ARG A 130 15.71 4.85 5.95
CA ARG A 130 16.35 6.15 5.67
C ARG A 130 17.46 6.45 6.68
N GLN A 131 17.22 6.22 7.96
CA GLN A 131 18.24 6.37 9.00
C GLN A 131 19.43 5.44 8.76
N ALA A 132 19.18 4.17 8.46
CA ALA A 132 20.24 3.20 8.18
C ALA A 132 21.10 3.62 6.96
N ILE A 133 20.50 4.20 5.93
CA ILE A 133 21.21 4.73 4.75
C ILE A 133 22.09 5.92 5.16
N ASP A 134 21.59 6.84 5.97
CA ASP A 134 22.35 8.01 6.40
C ASP A 134 23.56 7.62 7.28
N GLU A 135 23.38 6.63 8.17
CA GLU A 135 24.49 6.05 8.94
C GLU A 135 25.55 5.38 8.03
N GLN A 136 25.13 4.66 7.00
CA GLN A 136 26.06 4.04 6.04
C GLN A 136 26.82 5.08 5.22
N LYS A 137 26.16 6.17 4.81
CA LYS A 137 26.83 7.28 4.11
C LYS A 137 27.90 7.93 4.97
N ALA A 138 27.62 8.17 6.25
CA ALA A 138 28.60 8.72 7.19
C ALA A 138 29.83 7.80 7.32
N LYS A 139 29.61 6.49 7.53
CA LYS A 139 30.70 5.50 7.60
C LYS A 139 31.53 5.44 6.32
N TYR A 140 30.89 5.53 5.15
CA TYR A 140 31.60 5.55 3.88
C TYR A 140 32.45 6.81 3.71
N ALA A 141 31.94 7.98 4.10
CA ALA A 141 32.69 9.24 4.04
C ALA A 141 33.96 9.17 4.91
N GLU A 142 33.84 8.66 6.14
CA GLU A 142 34.99 8.46 7.04
C GLU A 142 36.00 7.46 6.46
N ALA A 143 35.53 6.34 5.91
CA ALA A 143 36.41 5.33 5.30
C ALA A 143 37.15 5.90 4.09
N SER A 144 36.46 6.66 3.24
CA SER A 144 37.06 7.33 2.07
C SER A 144 38.16 8.31 2.49
N GLN A 145 37.93 9.11 3.53
CA GLN A 145 38.94 10.04 4.06
C GLN A 145 40.17 9.30 4.61
N LYS A 146 39.97 8.18 5.32
CA LYS A 146 41.07 7.36 5.83
C LYS A 146 41.92 6.76 4.71
N ILE A 147 41.27 6.29 3.63
CA ILE A 147 41.97 5.78 2.45
C ILE A 147 42.81 6.88 1.81
N GLU A 148 42.24 8.08 1.61
CA GLU A 148 42.96 9.21 1.01
C GLU A 148 44.22 9.60 1.81
N ILE A 149 44.14 9.60 3.15
CA ILE A 149 45.29 9.85 4.03
C ILE A 149 46.34 8.75 3.84
N MET A 150 45.93 7.48 3.85
CA MET A 150 46.84 6.35 3.69
C MET A 150 47.53 6.34 2.33
N GLU A 151 46.82 6.65 1.25
CA GLU A 151 47.39 6.78 -0.09
C GLU A 151 48.41 7.93 -0.17
N ARG A 152 48.12 9.06 0.48
CA ARG A 152 49.04 10.19 0.58
C ARG A 152 50.32 9.80 1.33
N ASP A 153 50.20 9.12 2.47
CA ASP A 153 51.35 8.73 3.29
C ASP A 153 52.19 7.64 2.61
N PHE A 154 51.54 6.66 1.98
CA PHE A 154 52.23 5.67 1.15
C PHE A 154 52.99 6.31 -0.01
N GLY A 155 52.39 7.32 -0.65
CA GLY A 155 53.04 8.11 -1.69
C GLY A 155 54.35 8.76 -1.21
N LYS A 156 54.39 9.33 0.01
CA LYS A 156 55.61 9.91 0.59
C LYS A 156 56.69 8.84 0.83
N VAL A 157 56.32 7.71 1.44
CA VAL A 157 57.26 6.60 1.68
C VAL A 157 57.83 6.07 0.38
N GLN A 158 57.02 5.95 -0.67
CA GLN A 158 57.47 5.52 -1.98
C GLN A 158 58.43 6.53 -2.64
N GLN A 159 58.25 7.83 -2.40
CA GLN A 159 59.17 8.86 -2.88
C GLN A 159 60.55 8.73 -2.20
N GLU A 160 60.58 8.56 -0.88
CA GLU A 160 61.82 8.38 -0.11
C GLU A 160 62.56 7.09 -0.51
N LEU A 161 61.83 5.97 -0.67
CA LEU A 161 62.43 4.69 -1.04
C LEU A 161 63.10 4.73 -2.43
N ASN A 162 62.49 5.42 -3.40
CA ASN A 162 63.03 5.51 -4.77
C ASN A 162 64.36 6.26 -4.87
N GLN A 163 64.77 6.99 -3.83
CA GLN A 163 66.04 7.70 -3.76
C GLN A 163 67.15 6.91 -3.05
N MET A 164 66.84 5.74 -2.49
CA MET A 164 67.81 4.93 -1.74
C MET A 164 68.21 3.68 -2.53
N LYS A 165 69.51 3.40 -2.60
CA LYS A 165 70.06 2.17 -3.18
C LYS A 165 71.00 1.50 -2.18
N ILE A 166 70.92 0.18 -2.07
CA ILE A 166 71.90 -0.59 -1.31
C ILE A 166 73.04 -0.98 -2.26
N LEU A 167 74.26 -0.58 -1.93
CA LEU A 167 75.47 -1.03 -2.60
C LEU A 167 76.08 -2.16 -1.77
N LEU A 168 76.33 -3.31 -2.41
CA LEU A 168 76.92 -4.50 -1.77
C LEU A 168 78.08 -5.02 -2.63
N TYR A 169 79.29 -4.97 -2.07
CA TYR A 169 80.50 -5.53 -2.66
C TYR A 169 80.87 -6.80 -1.89
N ILE A 170 80.37 -7.94 -2.36
CA ILE A 170 80.54 -9.24 -1.69
C ILE A 170 82.03 -9.59 -1.50
N ASN A 171 82.88 -9.31 -2.49
CA ASN A 171 84.31 -9.57 -2.40
C ASN A 171 85.12 -8.40 -1.82
N GLY A 172 84.48 -7.29 -1.41
CA GLY A 172 85.15 -6.08 -0.96
C GLY A 172 85.73 -5.21 -2.08
N LEU A 173 86.07 -3.97 -1.74
CA LEU A 173 86.69 -2.97 -2.63
C LEU A 173 88.18 -2.79 -2.31
N ASN A 174 88.97 -2.40 -3.33
CA ASN A 174 90.44 -2.29 -3.39
C ASN A 174 91.19 -2.99 -2.24
N LYS A 175 91.54 -2.28 -1.16
CA LYS A 175 92.41 -2.81 -0.10
C LYS A 175 91.72 -3.82 0.83
N TRP A 176 90.38 -3.87 0.80
CA TRP A 176 89.55 -4.78 1.57
C TRP A 176 89.15 -6.03 0.79
N LYS A 177 89.53 -6.11 -0.49
CA LYS A 177 89.20 -7.21 -1.38
C LYS A 177 89.67 -8.56 -0.82
N GLY A 178 88.80 -9.56 -0.85
CA GLY A 178 89.08 -10.92 -0.35
C GLY A 178 89.16 -11.05 1.18
N ARG A 179 88.86 -9.99 1.94
CA ARG A 179 88.86 -10.02 3.42
C ARG A 179 87.52 -9.62 4.02
N TYR A 180 86.85 -8.65 3.42
CA TYR A 180 85.57 -8.12 3.89
C TYR A 180 84.60 -7.97 2.73
N ALA A 181 83.32 -8.24 2.97
CA ALA A 181 82.25 -7.68 2.17
C ALA A 181 81.91 -6.29 2.70
N LEU A 182 81.60 -5.37 1.79
CA LEU A 182 81.25 -3.99 2.10
C LEU A 182 79.80 -3.75 1.71
N ALA A 183 79.00 -3.19 2.61
CA ALA A 183 77.63 -2.79 2.33
C ALA A 183 77.41 -1.34 2.76
N CYS A 184 76.72 -0.54 1.93
CA CYS A 184 76.24 0.76 2.35
C CYS A 184 74.87 1.10 1.75
N ILE A 185 74.14 2.01 2.39
CA ILE A 185 73.00 2.70 1.81
C ILE A 185 73.55 3.94 1.12
N HIS A 186 73.22 4.11 -0.15
CA HIS A 186 73.59 5.25 -0.97
C HIS A 186 72.33 6.00 -1.39
N VAL A 187 72.37 7.33 -1.26
CA VAL A 187 71.25 8.22 -1.60
C VAL A 187 71.52 8.85 -2.94
N HIS A 188 70.72 8.50 -3.94
CA HIS A 188 70.83 9.06 -5.27
C HIS A 188 70.03 10.36 -5.41
N LYS A 189 70.39 11.16 -6.41
CA LYS A 189 69.60 12.32 -6.85
C LYS A 189 68.25 11.83 -7.37
N GLY A 190 67.18 12.21 -6.68
CA GLY A 190 65.83 11.94 -7.11
C GLY A 190 65.13 13.20 -7.60
N LYS A 191 64.06 13.00 -8.37
CA LYS A 191 63.18 14.07 -8.82
C LYS A 191 62.53 14.87 -7.68
N TYR A 192 62.55 14.33 -6.46
CA TYR A 192 61.94 14.93 -5.27
C TYR A 192 62.97 15.58 -4.33
N ASP A 193 64.25 15.64 -4.69
CA ASP A 193 65.29 16.29 -3.89
C ASP A 193 64.92 17.72 -3.41
N PRO A 194 64.24 18.58 -4.22
CA PRO A 194 63.82 19.91 -3.76
C PRO A 194 62.76 19.91 -2.64
N LEU A 195 62.07 18.79 -2.43
CA LEU A 195 61.00 18.65 -1.42
C LEU A 195 61.51 18.03 -0.11
N LEU A 196 62.75 17.53 -0.09
CA LEU A 196 63.35 16.90 1.08
C LEU A 196 64.05 17.91 1.97
N THR A 197 64.15 17.59 3.26
CA THR A 197 64.96 18.35 4.21
C THR A 197 66.44 17.96 4.07
N TRP A 198 67.32 18.95 3.93
CA TRP A 198 68.76 18.77 3.76
C TRP A 198 69.56 19.25 4.99
N PRO A 199 70.70 18.62 5.33
CA PRO A 199 71.28 17.43 4.69
C PRO A 199 70.44 16.17 4.93
N CYS A 200 70.32 15.31 3.91
CA CYS A 200 69.61 14.04 4.05
C CYS A 200 70.46 13.09 4.89
N ILE A 201 69.95 12.69 6.05
CA ILE A 201 70.61 11.76 6.97
C ILE A 201 69.72 10.53 7.10
N ILE A 202 70.25 9.39 6.67
CA ILE A 202 69.59 8.09 6.80
C ILE A 202 70.38 7.28 7.80
N GLU A 203 69.68 6.87 8.85
CA GLU A 203 70.20 5.94 9.85
C GLU A 203 69.43 4.63 9.73
N GLY A 204 70.11 3.54 10.05
CA GLY A 204 69.50 2.23 10.00
C GLY A 204 70.43 1.14 10.48
N GLN A 205 70.01 -0.08 10.21
CA GLN A 205 70.70 -1.27 10.63
C GLN A 205 70.71 -2.27 9.49
N ILE A 206 71.89 -2.74 9.13
CA ILE A 206 72.05 -3.89 8.24
C ILE A 206 72.28 -5.12 9.10
N SER A 207 71.51 -6.16 8.86
CA SER A 207 71.67 -7.44 9.53
C SER A 207 71.86 -8.57 8.53
N LEU A 208 72.92 -9.34 8.73
CA LEU A 208 73.15 -10.60 8.05
C LEU A 208 72.44 -11.69 8.85
N ARG A 209 71.44 -12.30 8.23
CA ARG A 209 70.52 -13.23 8.87
C ARG A 209 71.18 -14.57 9.13
N ASP A 210 71.06 -15.06 10.37
CA ASP A 210 71.45 -16.42 10.73
C ASP A 210 70.39 -17.42 10.23
N LEU A 211 70.82 -18.36 9.39
CA LEU A 211 70.02 -19.39 8.71
C LEU A 211 69.92 -20.70 9.50
N THR A 212 70.44 -20.75 10.72
CA THR A 212 70.24 -21.90 11.62
C THR A 212 68.77 -22.01 12.03
N GLU A 213 68.31 -23.25 12.26
CA GLU A 213 66.94 -23.56 12.70
C GLU A 213 66.85 -23.69 14.24
N THR A 214 67.94 -23.38 14.94
CA THR A 214 68.08 -23.50 16.39
C THR A 214 67.48 -22.29 17.12
N SER A 215 67.04 -22.48 18.37
CA SER A 215 66.50 -21.44 19.27
C SER A 215 67.50 -20.32 19.64
N GLN A 216 68.77 -20.43 19.24
CA GLN A 216 69.87 -19.51 19.56
C GLN A 216 70.37 -18.75 18.31
N LYS A 217 69.46 -18.28 17.45
CA LYS A 217 69.84 -17.51 16.25
C LYS A 217 70.53 -16.21 16.64
N LYS A 218 71.70 -15.93 16.06
CA LYS A 218 72.41 -14.68 16.29
C LYS A 218 72.74 -13.99 14.98
N ASN A 219 71.88 -13.08 14.56
CA ASN A 219 72.14 -12.24 13.38
C ASN A 219 73.40 -11.41 13.61
N PHE A 220 74.21 -11.23 12.57
CA PHE A 220 75.31 -10.28 12.60
C PHE A 220 74.73 -8.91 12.25
N ILE A 221 74.77 -7.99 13.20
CA ILE A 221 74.06 -6.72 13.12
C ILE A 221 75.06 -5.56 13.17
N LYS A 222 74.91 -4.59 12.27
CA LYS A 222 75.71 -3.36 12.23
C LYS A 222 74.83 -2.16 11.89
N CYS A 223 75.04 -1.06 12.61
CA CYS A 223 74.38 0.21 12.33
C CYS A 223 75.03 0.87 11.12
N ILE A 224 74.21 1.48 10.27
CA ILE A 224 74.64 2.28 9.14
C ILE A 224 74.11 3.71 9.30
N LYS A 225 74.95 4.67 8.92
CA LYS A 225 74.59 6.08 8.83
C LYS A 225 75.16 6.65 7.56
N THR A 226 74.28 7.11 6.67
CA THR A 226 74.64 7.80 5.44
C THR A 226 74.16 9.24 5.52
N LYS A 227 75.03 10.17 5.12
CA LYS A 227 74.73 11.60 5.05
C LYS A 227 75.04 12.09 3.65
N ARG A 228 74.09 12.81 3.04
CA ARG A 228 74.28 13.53 1.77
C ARG A 228 73.98 15.01 1.97
N SER A 229 74.83 15.90 1.46
CA SER A 229 74.64 17.35 1.58
C SER A 229 73.92 17.92 0.35
N SER A 230 73.25 19.06 0.48
CA SER A 230 72.65 19.73 -0.68
C SER A 230 73.76 20.33 -1.55
N GLY A 231 73.91 19.85 -2.79
CA GLY A 231 74.94 20.31 -3.72
C GLY A 231 76.01 19.28 -4.09
N ASP A 232 75.95 18.07 -3.51
CA ASP A 232 76.73 16.92 -3.98
C ASP A 232 76.11 16.44 -5.32
N GLU A 233 76.42 17.17 -6.41
CA GLU A 233 75.83 16.94 -7.73
C GLU A 233 76.48 15.79 -8.50
N ASP A 234 77.69 15.36 -8.11
CA ASP A 234 78.50 14.36 -8.83
C ASP A 234 79.33 13.44 -7.91
N GLU A 235 78.84 13.08 -6.72
CA GLU A 235 79.61 12.14 -5.88
C GLU A 235 79.49 10.70 -6.38
N ASP A 236 80.59 10.25 -6.99
CA ASP A 236 80.96 8.85 -7.21
C ASP A 236 80.64 7.97 -5.98
N GLU A 237 80.46 6.67 -6.21
CA GLU A 237 80.26 5.69 -5.14
C GLU A 237 81.20 5.98 -3.94
N PRO A 238 80.70 5.89 -2.69
CA PRO A 238 81.46 6.35 -1.53
C PRO A 238 82.85 5.72 -1.52
N GLN A 239 83.86 6.50 -1.15
CA GLN A 239 85.24 6.03 -1.12
C GLN A 239 85.37 4.78 -0.23
N GLU A 240 86.19 3.79 -0.62
CA GLU A 240 86.30 2.47 0.03
C GLU A 240 86.66 2.46 1.54
N SER A 241 87.03 3.61 2.11
CA SER A 241 87.31 3.79 3.54
C SER A 241 86.31 4.73 4.22
N SER A 242 85.22 5.07 3.54
CA SER A 242 84.17 5.91 4.06
C SER A 242 83.53 5.26 5.27
N PRO A 243 83.22 6.03 6.33
CA PRO A 243 82.48 5.53 7.49
C PRO A 243 81.05 5.09 7.15
N THR A 244 80.57 5.34 5.93
CA THR A 244 79.26 4.87 5.44
C THR A 244 79.24 3.37 5.14
N TYR A 245 80.40 2.73 4.95
CA TYR A 245 80.46 1.28 4.72
C TYR A 245 80.42 0.48 6.02
N ILE A 246 79.59 -0.55 6.00
CA ILE A 246 79.65 -1.64 6.96
C ILE A 246 80.62 -2.70 6.44
N PHE A 247 81.58 -3.04 7.29
CA PHE A 247 82.58 -4.07 7.05
C PHE A 247 82.09 -5.40 7.63
N MET A 248 81.81 -6.37 6.75
CA MET A 248 81.44 -7.73 7.10
C MET A 248 82.63 -8.66 6.82
N PRO A 249 83.33 -9.18 7.84
CA PRO A 249 84.46 -10.08 7.62
C PRO A 249 84.01 -11.34 6.86
N HIS A 250 84.76 -11.76 5.85
CA HIS A 250 84.50 -13.02 5.15
C HIS A 250 84.55 -14.21 6.09
N SER A 251 85.38 -14.14 7.13
CA SER A 251 85.43 -15.15 8.20
C SER A 251 84.12 -15.29 9.00
N VAL A 252 83.25 -14.28 8.98
CA VAL A 252 81.91 -14.33 9.58
C VAL A 252 80.89 -14.74 8.51
N MET A 253 80.90 -14.11 7.35
CA MET A 253 79.93 -14.36 6.27
C MET A 253 79.94 -15.80 5.74
N LEU A 254 81.13 -16.39 5.61
CA LEU A 254 81.32 -17.74 5.04
C LEU A 254 81.06 -18.85 6.07
N LYS A 255 80.69 -18.52 7.30
CA LYS A 255 80.27 -19.54 8.26
C LYS A 255 78.97 -20.19 7.78
N ALA A 256 78.84 -21.49 8.02
CA ALA A 256 77.70 -22.30 7.59
C ALA A 256 76.35 -21.83 8.16
N ASN A 257 76.36 -21.00 9.22
CA ASN A 257 75.16 -20.41 9.78
C ASN A 257 74.65 -19.18 9.01
N TYR A 258 75.47 -18.49 8.22
CA TYR A 258 75.04 -17.30 7.45
C TYR A 258 74.92 -17.57 5.94
N THR A 259 75.59 -18.62 5.44
CA THR A 259 75.51 -19.03 4.03
C THR A 259 74.98 -20.46 3.95
N LYS A 260 73.82 -20.66 3.30
CA LYS A 260 73.19 -21.98 3.06
C LYS A 260 72.78 -22.06 1.60
N ASN A 261 73.18 -23.12 0.89
CA ASN A 261 72.90 -23.33 -0.54
C ASN A 261 73.32 -22.14 -1.43
N ASP A 262 74.54 -21.60 -1.21
CA ASP A 262 75.08 -20.43 -1.92
C ASP A 262 74.19 -19.18 -1.86
N ARG A 263 73.36 -19.06 -0.83
CA ARG A 263 72.48 -17.92 -0.57
C ARG A 263 72.82 -17.27 0.76
N LEU A 264 72.76 -15.94 0.76
CA LEU A 264 72.87 -15.08 1.93
C LEU A 264 71.66 -14.16 1.97
N PHE A 265 71.20 -13.80 3.17
CA PHE A 265 70.06 -12.92 3.36
C PHE A 265 70.52 -11.69 4.15
N LEU A 266 70.36 -10.53 3.53
CA LEU A 266 70.71 -9.24 4.10
C LEU A 266 69.42 -8.46 4.32
N ASP A 267 69.14 -8.14 5.58
CA ASP A 267 67.99 -7.30 5.95
C ASP A 267 68.48 -5.88 6.24
N VAL A 268 67.82 -4.89 5.67
CA VAL A 268 68.11 -3.48 5.91
C VAL A 268 66.88 -2.85 6.56
N ASN A 269 67.03 -2.44 7.81
CA ASN A 269 66.00 -1.75 8.57
C ASN A 269 66.39 -0.28 8.68
N ILE A 270 65.64 0.59 8.03
CA ILE A 270 65.85 2.04 8.10
C ILE A 270 65.08 2.57 9.30
N SER A 271 65.74 3.35 10.16
CA SER A 271 65.06 4.02 11.27
C SER A 271 64.38 5.28 10.75
N GLU A 272 63.09 5.44 11.03
CA GLU A 272 62.35 6.66 10.77
C GLU A 272 62.97 7.78 11.62
N ASN A 273 63.64 8.73 10.96
CA ASN A 273 64.10 9.94 11.63
C ASN A 273 62.86 10.78 11.93
N GLN A 274 62.42 10.79 13.19
CA GLN A 274 61.48 11.80 13.67
C GLN A 274 62.17 13.17 13.59
N THR A 275 62.13 13.81 12.42
CA THR A 275 62.36 15.25 12.32
C THR A 275 61.27 15.90 13.16
N ARG A 276 61.66 16.39 14.35
CA ARG A 276 60.84 17.20 15.23
C ARG A 276 60.23 18.34 14.42
N HIS A 277 58.94 18.26 14.16
CA HIS A 277 58.16 19.42 13.77
C HIS A 277 58.06 20.33 15.01
N GLU A 278 59.06 21.19 15.21
CA GLU A 278 58.89 22.40 16.01
C GLU A 278 58.00 23.35 15.20
N THR A 279 56.68 23.20 15.36
CA THR A 279 55.72 24.22 14.97
C THR A 279 55.81 25.32 16.02
N SER A 280 56.55 26.38 15.73
CA SER A 280 56.43 27.64 16.46
C SER A 280 55.02 28.22 16.21
N LEU A 281 54.36 28.53 17.33
CA LEU A 281 53.07 29.22 17.44
C LEU A 281 53.07 30.60 16.77
#